data_AF-A0A094YGJ1-F1
#
_entry.id   AF-A0A094YGJ1-F1
#
_cell.length_a   1.000
_cell.length_b   1.000
_cell.length_c   1.000
_cell.angle_alpha   90.00
_cell.angle_beta   90.00
_cell.angle_gamma   90.00
#
_symmetry.space_group_name_H-M   'P 1'
#
loop_
_entity.id
_entity.type
_entity.pdbx_description
1 polymer ?
#
loop_
_entity_poly.entity_id
_entity_poly.type
_entity_poly.pdbx_seq_one_letter_code
_entity_poly.pdbx_strand_id
1 'polypeptide(L)'
;MMADLLTGEDVYAELNTRIRQAGGNTAFAVQARMNDKTVSNIANARRRLSDDVLAVLGLVAVEAYKQQDGKIIPVKAMFAKLNTAMRDSGGNDAFARAHGLNKTTLSCIANTHRAPSKQLLTVLGLEKVLRYIRVPSAAPERLAA
;
A
#
# COMPACT_ATOMS: atom_id res chain seq x y z
N MET A 1 -5.56 16.44 -1.60
CA MET A 1 -4.28 16.13 -2.26
C MET A 1 -4.20 14.62 -2.38
N MET A 2 -4.05 14.05 -3.58
CA MET A 2 -3.71 12.63 -3.71
C MET A 2 -2.29 12.49 -3.18
N ALA A 3 -2.09 11.74 -2.09
CA ALA A 3 -0.74 11.38 -1.66
C ALA A 3 -0.07 10.64 -2.83
N ASP A 4 1.17 11.00 -3.16
CA ASP A 4 1.94 10.27 -4.16
C ASP A 4 2.04 8.81 -3.72
N LEU A 5 1.38 7.92 -4.48
CA LEU A 5 1.37 6.49 -4.20
C LEU A 5 2.58 5.86 -4.87
N LEU A 6 3.66 5.77 -4.11
CA LEU A 6 4.92 5.18 -4.56
C LEU A 6 4.80 3.67 -4.70
N THR A 7 5.45 3.12 -5.72
CA THR A 7 5.67 1.69 -5.88
C THR A 7 6.88 1.23 -5.05
N GLY A 8 7.10 -0.08 -4.93
CA GLY A 8 8.31 -0.60 -4.30
C GLY A 8 9.59 -0.17 -5.03
N GLU A 9 9.55 -0.10 -6.37
CA GLU A 9 10.66 0.35 -7.20
C GLU A 9 11.02 1.82 -6.91
N ASP A 10 10.02 2.69 -6.77
CA ASP A 10 10.23 4.09 -6.39
C ASP A 10 10.90 4.21 -5.01
N VAL A 11 10.48 3.37 -4.05
CA VAL A 11 11.09 3.35 -2.71
C VAL A 11 12.54 2.85 -2.75
N TYR A 12 12.84 1.82 -3.55
CA TYR A 12 14.22 1.36 -3.73
C TYR A 12 15.09 2.42 -4.43
N ALA A 13 14.55 3.14 -5.40
CA ALA A 13 15.25 4.24 -6.09
C ALA A 13 15.55 5.39 -5.12
N GLU A 14 14.60 5.75 -4.26
CA GLU A 14 14.79 6.75 -3.21
C GLU A 14 15.84 6.30 -2.19
N LEU A 15 15.74 5.06 -1.70
CA LEU A 15 16.72 4.49 -0.77
C LEU A 15 18.14 4.56 -1.35
N ASN A 16 18.32 4.13 -2.60
CA ASN A 16 19.61 4.18 -3.28
C ASN A 16 20.11 5.62 -3.46
N THR A 17 19.23 6.58 -3.69
CA THR A 17 19.58 7.99 -3.77
C THR A 17 20.09 8.52 -2.43
N ARG A 18 19.39 8.23 -1.33
CA ARG A 18 19.84 8.65 0.01
C ARG A 18 21.14 7.98 0.44
N ILE A 19 21.33 6.71 0.10
CA ILE A 19 22.58 5.99 0.33
C ILE A 19 23.75 6.70 -0.37
N ARG A 20 23.57 7.09 -1.64
CA ARG A 20 24.60 7.84 -2.39
C ARG A 20 24.87 9.20 -1.75
N GLN A 21 23.83 9.93 -1.36
CA GLN A 21 23.97 11.24 -0.69
C GLN A 21 24.69 11.14 0.65
N ALA A 22 24.49 10.06 1.40
CA ALA A 22 25.19 9.82 2.66
C ALA A 22 26.67 9.43 2.48
N GLY A 23 27.11 9.10 1.26
CA GLY A 23 28.47 8.63 0.98
C GLY A 23 28.63 7.11 1.01
N GLY A 24 27.53 6.35 0.91
CA GLY A 24 27.53 4.88 0.79
C GLY A 24 26.73 4.17 1.89
N ASN A 25 26.65 2.84 1.78
CA ASN A 25 25.83 2.00 2.68
C ASN A 25 26.19 2.16 4.16
N THR A 26 27.49 2.18 4.49
CA THR A 26 27.96 2.29 5.88
C THR A 26 27.59 3.64 6.48
N ALA A 27 27.80 4.73 5.74
CA ALA A 27 27.49 6.08 6.22
C ALA A 27 25.98 6.27 6.40
N PHE A 28 25.17 5.80 5.44
CA PHE A 28 23.72 5.80 5.58
C PHE A 28 23.25 4.95 6.77
N ALA A 29 23.82 3.75 6.96
CA ALA A 29 23.46 2.87 8.06
C ALA A 29 23.74 3.52 9.42
N VAL A 30 24.85 4.23 9.59
CA VAL A 30 25.15 5.00 10.81
C VAL A 30 24.13 6.12 11.02
N GLN A 31 23.85 6.91 9.99
CA GLN A 31 22.86 8.01 10.06
C GLN A 31 21.45 7.50 10.42
N ALA A 32 21.05 6.39 9.81
CA ALA A 32 19.75 5.76 10.00
C ALA A 32 19.68 4.85 11.25
N ARG A 33 20.79 4.65 11.96
CA ARG A 33 20.93 3.70 13.08
C ARG A 33 20.51 2.27 12.72
N MET A 34 20.86 1.84 11.51
CA MET A 34 20.54 0.53 10.95
C MET A 34 21.79 -0.34 10.80
N ASN A 35 21.59 -1.65 10.67
CA ASN A 35 22.67 -2.56 10.29
C ASN A 35 23.02 -2.40 8.79
N ASP A 36 24.30 -2.24 8.48
CA ASP A 36 24.83 -2.05 7.12
C ASP A 36 24.48 -3.19 6.15
N LYS A 37 24.54 -4.44 6.60
CA LYS A 37 24.13 -5.62 5.82
C LYS A 37 22.63 -5.61 5.56
N THR A 38 21.82 -5.12 6.50
CA THR A 38 20.38 -4.96 6.29
C THR A 38 20.10 -3.91 5.22
N VAL A 39 20.74 -2.74 5.29
CA VAL A 39 20.64 -1.68 4.27
C VAL A 39 21.05 -2.22 2.90
N SER A 40 22.20 -2.88 2.80
CA SER A 40 22.69 -3.44 1.54
C SER A 40 21.75 -4.49 0.95
N ASN A 41 21.22 -5.41 1.77
CA ASN A 41 20.29 -6.43 1.29
C ASN A 41 18.96 -5.84 0.80
N ILE A 42 18.47 -4.79 1.45
CA ILE A 42 17.24 -4.11 1.03
C ILE A 42 17.50 -3.27 -0.22
N ALA A 43 18.59 -2.50 -0.27
CA ALA A 43 18.94 -1.67 -1.43
C ALA A 43 19.10 -2.48 -2.73
N ASN A 44 19.56 -3.73 -2.62
CA ASN A 44 19.68 -4.67 -3.75
C ASN A 44 18.40 -5.49 -4.01
N ALA A 45 17.26 -5.12 -3.41
CA ALA A 45 15.98 -5.85 -3.49
C ALA A 45 16.05 -7.34 -3.08
N ARG A 46 17.09 -7.75 -2.35
CA ARG A 46 17.26 -9.12 -1.82
C ARG A 46 16.47 -9.35 -0.53
N ARG A 47 15.96 -8.28 0.07
CA ARG A 47 15.03 -8.31 1.21
C ARG A 47 13.86 -7.36 0.96
N ARG A 48 12.71 -7.72 1.53
CA ARG A 48 11.52 -6.88 1.57
C ARG A 48 11.81 -5.59 2.33
N LEU A 49 11.20 -4.49 1.90
CA LEU A 49 11.20 -3.22 2.62
C LEU A 49 10.65 -3.44 4.04
N SER A 50 11.47 -3.17 5.06
CA SER A 50 11.08 -3.23 6.46
C SER A 50 10.49 -1.91 6.92
N ASP A 51 9.67 -1.96 7.98
CA ASP A 51 9.06 -0.77 8.56
C ASP A 51 10.11 0.24 9.03
N ASP A 52 11.26 -0.21 9.53
CA ASP A 52 12.38 0.67 9.89
C ASP A 52 12.92 1.46 8.70
N VAL A 53 13.10 0.82 7.55
CA VAL A 53 13.55 1.51 6.32
C VAL A 53 12.48 2.51 5.87
N LEU A 54 11.21 2.11 5.89
CA LEU A 54 10.12 3.01 5.53
C LEU A 54 10.07 4.22 6.47
N ALA A 55 10.22 4.02 7.77
CA ALA A 55 10.24 5.08 8.77
C ALA A 55 11.39 6.07 8.53
N VAL A 56 12.61 5.57 8.26
CA VAL A 56 13.76 6.42 7.89
C VAL A 56 13.49 7.21 6.62
N LEU A 57 12.78 6.63 5.65
CA LEU A 57 12.37 7.30 4.42
C LEU A 57 11.18 8.25 4.60
N GLY A 58 10.54 8.26 5.77
CA GLY A 58 9.31 9.02 6.05
C GLY A 58 8.12 8.47 5.27
N LEU A 59 8.06 7.16 5.10
CA LEU A 59 7.07 6.44 4.33
C LEU A 59 6.30 5.45 5.21
N VAL A 60 5.06 5.16 4.82
CA VAL A 60 4.28 4.04 5.37
C VAL A 60 3.68 3.23 4.23
N ALA A 61 3.61 1.92 4.43
CA ALA A 61 2.93 1.02 3.50
C ALA A 61 1.42 1.15 3.65
N VAL A 62 0.72 1.30 2.53
CA VAL A 62 -0.74 1.39 2.47
C VAL A 62 -1.29 0.41 1.44
N GLU A 63 -2.47 -0.10 1.73
CA GLU A 63 -3.21 -0.94 0.80
C GLU A 63 -3.93 -0.07 -0.22
N ALA A 64 -3.71 -0.36 -1.50
CA ALA A 64 -4.39 0.28 -2.62
C ALA A 64 -4.95 -0.77 -3.58
N TYR A 65 -5.82 -0.34 -4.50
CA TYR A 65 -6.42 -1.24 -5.48
C TYR A 65 -6.05 -0.80 -6.89
N LYS A 66 -5.53 -1.73 -7.68
CA LYS A 66 -5.16 -1.52 -9.08
C LYS A 66 -6.27 -2.04 -9.97
N GLN A 67 -6.69 -1.23 -10.94
CA GLN A 67 -7.59 -1.63 -12.01
C GLN A 67 -6.84 -2.36 -13.12
N GLN A 68 -7.56 -3.09 -13.98
CA GLN A 68 -6.97 -3.81 -15.13
C GLN A 68 -6.22 -2.89 -16.10
N ASP A 69 -6.65 -1.63 -16.23
CA ASP A 69 -5.98 -0.58 -17.03
C ASP A 69 -4.71 -0.02 -16.36
N GLY A 70 -4.35 -0.52 -15.18
CA GLY A 70 -3.20 -0.07 -14.40
C GLY A 70 -3.49 1.06 -13.41
N LYS A 71 -4.67 1.67 -13.45
CA LYS A 71 -5.02 2.80 -12.58
C LYS A 71 -5.14 2.38 -11.13
N ILE A 72 -4.50 3.14 -10.23
CA ILE A 72 -4.62 2.94 -8.79
C ILE A 72 -5.81 3.75 -8.26
N ILE A 73 -6.67 3.10 -7.48
CA ILE A 73 -7.82 3.69 -6.82
C ILE A 73 -7.73 3.53 -5.31
N PRO A 74 -8.18 4.52 -4.53
CA PRO A 74 -8.25 4.42 -3.08
C PRO A 74 -9.35 3.46 -2.63
N VAL A 75 -9.27 3.00 -1.39
CA VAL A 75 -10.27 2.13 -0.73
C VAL A 75 -11.70 2.66 -0.91
N LYS A 76 -11.90 3.98 -0.73
CA LYS A 76 -13.21 4.62 -0.91
C LYS A 76 -13.77 4.44 -2.33
N ALA A 77 -12.93 4.55 -3.35
CA ALA A 77 -13.33 4.36 -4.74
C ALA A 77 -13.61 2.88 -5.06
N MET A 78 -12.88 1.96 -4.43
CA MET A 78 -13.20 0.52 -4.50
C MET A 78 -14.60 0.22 -3.96
N PHE A 79 -14.96 0.76 -2.79
CA PHE A 79 -16.31 0.60 -2.23
C PHE A 79 -17.40 1.29 -3.07
N ALA A 80 -17.11 2.45 -3.67
CA ALA A 80 -18.04 3.08 -4.61
C ALA A 80 -18.31 2.18 -5.83
N LYS A 81 -17.27 1.55 -6.39
CA LYS A 81 -17.40 0.59 -7.49
C LYS A 81 -18.22 -0.63 -7.10
N LEU A 82 -17.99 -1.17 -5.90
CA LEU A 82 -18.78 -2.27 -5.34
C LEU A 82 -20.26 -1.90 -5.22
N ASN A 83 -20.58 -0.73 -4.66
CA ASN A 83 -21.95 -0.26 -4.49
C ASN A 83 -22.68 -0.07 -5.83
N THR A 84 -21.98 0.45 -6.84
CA THR A 84 -22.53 0.55 -8.20
C THR A 84 -22.80 -0.83 -8.79
N ALA A 85 -21.83 -1.75 -8.73
CA ALA A 85 -22.00 -3.11 -9.26
C ALA A 85 -23.15 -3.88 -8.59
N MET A 86 -23.31 -3.73 -7.27
CA MET A 86 -24.45 -4.30 -6.54
C MET A 86 -25.77 -3.68 -6.99
N ARG A 87 -25.82 -2.35 -7.19
CA ARG A 87 -27.03 -1.66 -7.67
C ARG A 87 -27.43 -2.13 -9.07
N ASP A 88 -26.45 -2.20 -9.98
CA ASP A 88 -26.68 -2.61 -11.37
C ASP A 88 -27.15 -4.06 -11.49
N SER A 89 -26.78 -4.90 -10.52
CA SER A 89 -27.23 -6.29 -10.44
C SER A 89 -28.61 -6.47 -9.77
N GLY A 90 -29.25 -5.39 -9.32
CA GLY A 90 -30.55 -5.45 -8.62
C GLY A 90 -30.43 -5.70 -7.11
N GLY A 91 -29.24 -5.49 -6.53
CA GLY A 91 -28.98 -5.57 -5.09
C GLY A 91 -27.89 -6.57 -4.71
N ASN A 92 -27.58 -6.58 -3.41
CA ASN A 92 -26.49 -7.40 -2.84
C ASN A 92 -26.70 -8.91 -3.09
N ASP A 93 -27.93 -9.42 -2.87
CA ASP A 93 -28.24 -10.84 -3.04
C ASP A 93 -28.18 -11.29 -4.49
N ALA A 94 -28.62 -10.44 -5.41
CA ALA A 94 -28.58 -10.73 -6.85
C ALA A 94 -27.13 -10.73 -7.37
N PHE A 95 -26.32 -9.74 -6.96
CA PHE A 95 -24.88 -9.71 -7.25
C PHE A 95 -24.15 -10.92 -6.67
N ALA A 96 -24.45 -11.29 -5.41
CA ALA A 96 -23.84 -12.45 -4.77
C ALA A 96 -24.15 -13.75 -5.54
N ARG A 97 -25.40 -13.97 -5.95
CA ARG A 97 -25.79 -15.12 -6.79
C ARG A 97 -25.10 -15.11 -8.14
N ALA A 98 -25.10 -13.97 -8.84
CA ALA A 98 -24.55 -13.85 -10.18
C ALA A 98 -23.06 -14.19 -10.26
N HIS A 99 -22.32 -13.93 -9.18
CA HIS A 99 -20.87 -14.12 -9.12
C HIS A 99 -20.40 -15.24 -8.16
N GLY A 100 -21.34 -16.04 -7.63
CA GLY A 100 -21.03 -17.14 -6.72
C GLY A 100 -20.32 -16.71 -5.44
N LEU A 101 -20.70 -15.54 -4.90
CA LEU A 101 -20.14 -14.98 -3.66
C LEU A 101 -21.01 -15.35 -2.46
N ASN A 102 -20.38 -15.51 -1.30
CA ASN A 102 -21.11 -15.68 -0.04
C ASN A 102 -21.75 -14.34 0.38
N LYS A 103 -23.10 -14.29 0.41
CA LYS A 103 -23.87 -13.07 0.75
C LYS A 103 -23.50 -12.46 2.11
N THR A 104 -23.24 -13.30 3.11
CA THR A 104 -22.87 -12.84 4.46
C THR A 104 -21.50 -12.20 4.44
N THR A 105 -20.55 -12.80 3.73
CA THR A 105 -19.20 -12.25 3.56
C THR A 105 -19.23 -10.95 2.78
N LEU A 106 -20.03 -10.88 1.72
CA LEU A 106 -20.22 -9.67 0.92
C LEU A 106 -20.85 -8.54 1.73
N SER A 107 -21.90 -8.84 2.51
CA SER A 107 -22.53 -7.89 3.43
C SER A 107 -21.55 -7.39 4.50
N CYS A 108 -20.73 -8.27 5.08
CA CYS A 108 -19.67 -7.84 6.00
C CYS A 108 -18.64 -6.94 5.30
N ILE A 109 -18.17 -7.30 4.10
CA ILE A 109 -17.23 -6.45 3.37
C ILE A 109 -17.83 -5.06 3.09
N ALA A 110 -19.08 -5.01 2.63
CA ALA A 110 -19.77 -3.77 2.29
C ALA A 110 -20.05 -2.88 3.51
N ASN A 111 -20.44 -3.46 4.65
CA ASN A 111 -20.92 -2.71 5.82
C ASN A 111 -19.88 -2.55 6.94
N THR A 112 -19.02 -3.54 7.15
CA THR A 112 -18.02 -3.53 8.23
C THR A 112 -16.61 -3.19 7.73
N HIS A 113 -16.49 -2.81 6.45
CA HIS A 113 -15.23 -2.48 5.78
C HIS A 113 -14.14 -3.54 5.97
N ARG A 114 -14.56 -4.81 6.10
CA ARG A 114 -13.63 -5.94 6.15
C ARG A 114 -12.80 -5.97 4.87
N ALA A 115 -11.54 -6.44 4.98
CA ALA A 115 -10.68 -6.64 3.83
C ALA A 115 -11.40 -7.46 2.73
N PRO A 116 -11.46 -6.95 1.48
CA PRO A 116 -12.17 -7.62 0.40
C PRO A 116 -11.46 -8.93 0.02
N SER A 117 -12.25 -9.96 -0.30
CA SER A 117 -11.71 -11.23 -0.75
C SER A 117 -11.10 -11.12 -2.14
N LYS A 118 -10.14 -12.00 -2.47
CA LYS A 118 -9.56 -12.06 -3.82
C LYS A 118 -10.64 -12.28 -4.89
N GLN A 119 -11.62 -13.14 -4.63
CA GLN A 119 -12.73 -13.40 -5.55
C GLN A 119 -13.56 -12.13 -5.82
N LEU A 120 -13.89 -11.36 -4.77
CA LEU A 120 -14.62 -10.10 -4.95
C LEU A 120 -13.82 -9.09 -5.79
N LEU A 121 -12.53 -8.96 -5.51
CA LEU A 121 -11.65 -8.07 -6.27
C LEU A 121 -11.58 -8.49 -7.75
N THR A 122 -11.47 -9.78 -8.04
CA THR A 122 -11.51 -10.31 -9.41
C THR A 122 -12.81 -9.93 -10.13
N VAL A 123 -13.96 -10.10 -9.47
CA VAL A 123 -15.27 -9.73 -10.04
C VAL A 123 -15.34 -8.23 -10.34
N LEU A 124 -14.77 -7.40 -9.47
CA LEU A 124 -14.71 -5.95 -9.68
C LEU A 124 -13.61 -5.52 -10.68
N GLY A 125 -12.83 -6.45 -11.24
CA GLY A 125 -11.68 -6.14 -12.11
C GLY A 125 -10.61 -5.34 -11.37
N LEU A 126 -10.38 -5.68 -10.09
CA LEU A 126 -9.42 -5.05 -9.20
C LEU A 126 -8.39 -6.06 -8.70
N GLU A 127 -7.20 -5.55 -8.40
CA GLU A 127 -6.13 -6.27 -7.74
C GLU A 127 -5.71 -5.48 -6.50
N LYS A 128 -5.51 -6.17 -5.37
CA LYS A 128 -4.95 -5.55 -4.17
C LYS A 128 -3.45 -5.38 -4.36
N VAL A 129 -2.94 -4.15 -4.22
CA VAL A 129 -1.53 -3.84 -4.36
C VAL A 129 -1.02 -3.08 -3.13
N LEU A 130 0.26 -3.28 -2.83
CA LEU A 130 0.96 -2.50 -1.82
C LEU A 130 1.50 -1.22 -2.46
N ARG A 131 1.27 -0.08 -1.82
CA ARG A 131 1.82 1.22 -2.19
C ARG A 131 2.41 1.89 -0.96
N TYR A 132 3.19 2.93 -1.15
CA TYR A 132 3.81 3.67 -0.07
C TYR A 132 3.44 5.14 -0.19
N ILE A 133 3.12 5.76 0.95
CA ILE A 133 2.83 7.19 1.01
C ILE A 133 3.80 7.87 1.94
N ARG A 134 4.10 9.14 1.64
CA ARG A 134 4.80 10.04 2.55
C ARG A 134 3.94 10.27 3.79
N VAL A 135 4.54 10.08 4.95
CA VAL A 135 3.97 10.60 6.20
C VAL A 135 4.30 12.10 6.21
N PRO A 136 3.31 12.99 6.34
CA PRO A 136 3.58 14.39 6.65
C PRO A 136 4.41 14.39 7.93
N SER A 137 5.66 14.83 7.86
CA SER A 137 6.50 14.91 9.05
C SER A 137 5.76 15.77 10.07
N ALA A 138 5.26 15.15 11.14
CA ALA A 138 5.40 15.81 12.43
C ALA A 138 6.92 15.98 12.56
N ALA A 139 7.38 17.23 12.61
CA ALA A 139 8.77 17.52 12.94
C ALA A 139 9.16 16.65 14.16
N PRO A 140 10.39 16.14 14.24
CA PRO A 140 10.82 15.42 15.42
C PRO A 140 10.76 16.39 16.61
N GLU A 141 9.66 16.39 17.34
CA GLU A 141 9.63 16.97 18.67
C GLU A 141 10.58 16.11 19.51
N ARG A 142 11.69 16.75 19.87
CA ARG A 142 12.62 16.44 20.98
C ARG A 142 13.79 15.51 20.65
N LEU A 143 14.76 16.10 19.96
CA LEU A 143 16.10 16.25 20.55
C LEU A 143 16.06 17.47 21.49
N ALA A 144 15.67 17.26 22.75
CA ALA A 144 15.97 18.15 23.88
C ALA A 144 15.47 17.52 25.19
N ALA A 145 16.34 16.70 25.80
CA ALA A 145 16.56 16.62 27.25
C ALA A 145 17.76 15.68 27.48
#